data_AF-A0A922JC61-F1
#
_entry.id   AF-A0A922JC61-F1
#
_cell.length_a   1.000
_cell.length_b   1.000
_cell.length_c   1.000
_cell.angle_alpha   90.00
_cell.angle_beta   90.00
_cell.angle_gamma   90.00
#
_symmetry.space_group_name_H-M   'P 1'
#
loop_
_entity.id
_entity.type
_entity.pdbx_description
1 polymer ?
#
loop_
_entity_poly.entity_id
_entity_poly.type
_entity_poly.pdbx_seq_one_letter_code
_entity_poly.pdbx_strand_id
1 'polypeptide(L)'
;MPAGVQLHIKDSHVTMDNGILQVTLSNPDGIVTGIKYNGIDNLLEVLDEEVNRGYWDLVWSETGSTGTTGTFDVIKGSSFRVVVEKKEQVEISFKRLWDPSLQGKLVPLNIDKRFIMLRNSPGFYTYAIYDHLKEWPPFNLPQTRIVFKLRKDKFHYMAIADNRQRFMPLPDDRLPERGEPLATPEAVLLVDPVEPEFKGEMFLSAHYGGEDLVLKLKPNEPWKKVFGPIFMYLNSKSRDDHASHDPFSLWEDAKKRMKIEVESWPYHFPASEDFPSSDQRGRVSGRLHIRDRHASDECIPANLAYVGLAPPGELGSWQTECKGYQFWTVADARGHFSINHIRSGDYNLYAWIPGIIGDYRRDVVITITAGCDINLGNLIFEPPRDGPTMWEIGIPNRSAAEFYIPDPNPKYINKLYVNYPDRFRQYGLWERYADLYPNGDLVYRVGVNDYRKDWFFAQVTRYE
;
A
#
# COMPACT_ATOMS: atom_id res chain seq x y z
N MET A 1 -5.47 -12.74 -37.11
CA MET A 1 -5.80 -11.72 -36.09
C MET A 1 -5.78 -12.38 -34.74
N PRO A 2 -5.27 -11.74 -33.66
CA PRO A 2 -5.40 -12.30 -32.31
C PRO A 2 -6.88 -12.53 -32.02
N ALA A 3 -7.24 -13.64 -31.36
CA ALA A 3 -8.61 -13.86 -30.92
C ALA A 3 -9.06 -12.72 -29.99
N GLY A 4 -10.36 -12.42 -29.97
CA GLY A 4 -10.92 -11.53 -28.93
C GLY A 4 -10.90 -12.23 -27.57
N VAL A 5 -11.12 -11.49 -26.49
CA VAL A 5 -11.29 -12.09 -25.15
C VAL A 5 -12.44 -13.10 -25.19
N GLN A 6 -12.19 -14.30 -24.68
CA GLN A 6 -13.14 -15.39 -24.55
C GLN A 6 -13.54 -15.53 -23.08
N LEU A 7 -14.83 -15.80 -22.84
CA LEU A 7 -15.37 -16.10 -21.53
C LEU A 7 -15.97 -17.51 -21.57
N HIS A 8 -15.51 -18.36 -20.66
CA HIS A 8 -16.02 -19.73 -20.52
C HIS A 8 -16.66 -19.88 -19.15
N ILE A 9 -17.99 -20.05 -19.11
CA ILE A 9 -18.75 -20.20 -17.87
C ILE A 9 -19.15 -21.68 -17.73
N LYS A 10 -18.81 -22.26 -16.59
CA LYS A 10 -19.20 -23.59 -16.13
C LYS A 10 -19.88 -23.47 -14.76
N ASP A 11 -20.50 -24.55 -14.31
CA ASP A 11 -21.25 -24.57 -13.04
C ASP A 11 -20.38 -24.13 -11.85
N SER A 12 -19.17 -24.67 -11.72
CA SER A 12 -18.28 -24.38 -10.59
C SER A 12 -17.21 -23.32 -10.88
N HIS A 13 -17.02 -22.92 -12.14
CA HIS A 13 -15.90 -22.08 -12.54
C HIS A 13 -16.21 -21.18 -13.73
N VAL A 14 -15.55 -20.03 -13.78
CA VAL A 14 -15.53 -19.13 -14.93
C VAL A 14 -14.08 -18.82 -15.32
N THR A 15 -13.76 -18.89 -16.61
CA THR A 15 -12.42 -18.62 -17.13
C THR A 15 -12.48 -17.48 -18.13
N MET A 16 -11.66 -16.45 -17.90
CA MET A 16 -11.37 -15.39 -18.88
C MET A 16 -10.06 -15.74 -19.61
N ASP A 17 -10.06 -15.64 -20.94
CA ASP A 17 -8.90 -15.94 -21.80
C ASP A 17 -8.73 -14.85 -22.87
N ASN A 18 -7.56 -14.23 -22.96
CA ASN A 18 -7.24 -13.24 -23.99
C ASN A 18 -6.19 -13.71 -25.01
N GLY A 19 -5.86 -15.00 -25.01
CA GLY A 19 -4.82 -15.62 -25.84
C GLY A 19 -3.40 -15.44 -25.33
N ILE A 20 -3.17 -14.59 -24.31
CA ILE A 20 -1.87 -14.37 -23.65
C ILE A 20 -1.84 -15.10 -22.30
N LEU A 21 -2.90 -14.93 -21.51
CA LEU A 21 -3.09 -15.61 -20.23
C LEU A 21 -4.54 -16.06 -20.05
N GLN A 22 -4.74 -17.00 -19.13
CA GLN A 22 -6.07 -17.38 -18.65
C GLN A 22 -6.18 -17.14 -17.15
N VAL A 23 -7.32 -16.63 -16.71
CA VAL A 23 -7.65 -16.49 -15.29
C VAL A 23 -8.92 -17.27 -15.03
N THR A 24 -8.82 -18.25 -14.13
CA THR A 24 -9.93 -19.10 -13.72
C THR A 24 -10.37 -18.71 -12.31
N LEU A 25 -11.67 -18.50 -12.14
CA LEU A 25 -12.29 -18.16 -10.88
C LEU A 25 -13.38 -19.15 -10.52
N SER A 26 -13.56 -19.42 -9.23
CA SER A 26 -14.69 -20.21 -8.74
C SER A 26 -16.01 -19.45 -8.91
N ASN A 27 -17.09 -20.18 -9.15
CA ASN A 27 -18.43 -19.65 -9.38
C ASN A 27 -19.39 -20.22 -8.31
N PRO A 28 -20.12 -19.39 -7.53
CA PRO A 28 -20.17 -17.92 -7.56
C PRO A 28 -19.19 -17.22 -6.60
N ASP A 29 -18.30 -17.96 -5.93
CA ASP A 29 -17.46 -17.40 -4.88
C ASP A 29 -16.49 -16.30 -5.39
N GLY A 30 -16.02 -16.40 -6.63
CA GLY A 30 -15.08 -15.44 -7.22
C GLY A 30 -13.69 -15.50 -6.59
N ILE A 31 -13.23 -16.70 -6.21
CA ILE A 31 -11.84 -16.95 -5.82
C ILE A 31 -11.04 -17.21 -7.08
N VAL A 32 -9.84 -16.63 -7.21
CA VAL A 32 -8.93 -16.94 -8.31
C VAL A 32 -8.27 -18.29 -8.04
N THR A 33 -8.76 -19.33 -8.69
CA THR A 33 -8.30 -20.71 -8.48
C THR A 33 -7.11 -21.07 -9.37
N GLY A 34 -6.91 -20.32 -10.47
CA GLY A 34 -5.71 -20.46 -11.28
C GLY A 34 -5.44 -19.31 -12.24
N ILE A 35 -4.15 -19.12 -12.53
CA ILE A 35 -3.65 -18.19 -13.53
C ILE A 35 -2.70 -18.96 -14.44
N LYS A 36 -3.06 -19.15 -15.71
CA LYS A 36 -2.23 -19.83 -16.71
C LYS A 36 -1.49 -18.81 -17.55
N TYR A 37 -0.18 -18.97 -17.68
CA TYR A 37 0.65 -18.04 -18.45
C TYR A 37 1.95 -18.68 -18.92
N ASN A 38 2.33 -18.38 -20.17
CA ASN A 38 3.63 -18.75 -20.75
C ASN A 38 4.02 -20.23 -20.54
N GLY A 39 3.09 -21.15 -20.81
CA GLY A 39 3.32 -22.59 -20.67
C GLY A 39 3.29 -23.13 -19.23
N ILE A 40 3.07 -22.27 -18.22
CA ILE A 40 2.84 -22.69 -16.83
C ILE A 40 1.33 -22.83 -16.63
N ASP A 41 0.88 -24.03 -16.26
CA ASP A 41 -0.55 -24.35 -16.13
C ASP A 41 -1.25 -23.57 -15.02
N ASN A 42 -0.56 -23.31 -13.92
CA ASN A 42 -1.05 -22.44 -12.85
C ASN A 42 0.14 -21.78 -12.13
N LEU A 43 0.13 -20.45 -12.04
CA LEU A 43 1.12 -19.66 -11.31
C LEU A 43 0.89 -19.69 -9.79
N LEU A 44 -0.33 -20.01 -9.35
CA LEU A 44 -0.72 -20.04 -7.95
C LEU A 44 -0.38 -21.39 -7.31
N GLU A 45 -0.14 -21.39 -5.99
CA GLU A 45 0.25 -22.56 -5.21
C GLU A 45 -0.80 -23.67 -5.32
N VAL A 46 -0.48 -24.72 -6.08
CA VAL A 46 -1.43 -25.77 -6.44
C VAL A 46 -1.67 -26.75 -5.31
N LEU A 47 -0.76 -26.82 -4.34
CA LEU A 47 -0.90 -27.64 -3.14
C LEU A 47 -1.89 -27.05 -2.13
N ASP A 48 -2.17 -25.74 -2.23
CA ASP A 48 -3.19 -25.08 -1.44
C ASP A 48 -4.59 -25.41 -1.99
N GLU A 49 -5.57 -25.49 -1.09
CA GLU A 49 -6.99 -25.47 -1.45
C GLU A 49 -7.31 -24.25 -2.31
N GLU A 50 -8.22 -24.39 -3.26
CA GLU A 50 -8.54 -23.33 -4.23
C GLU A 50 -8.90 -21.99 -3.56
N VAL A 51 -9.66 -22.05 -2.46
CA VAL A 51 -10.05 -20.88 -1.64
C VAL A 51 -8.85 -20.08 -1.13
N ASN A 52 -7.69 -20.72 -0.99
CA ASN A 52 -6.49 -20.17 -0.38
C ASN A 52 -5.41 -19.81 -1.42
N ARG A 53 -5.72 -19.79 -2.72
CA ARG A 53 -4.75 -19.47 -3.78
C ARG A 53 -4.69 -17.99 -4.09
N GLY A 54 -5.76 -17.44 -4.63
CA GLY A 54 -5.89 -16.01 -4.95
C GLY A 54 -7.24 -15.47 -4.53
N TYR A 55 -7.28 -14.51 -3.62
CA TYR A 55 -8.54 -14.08 -3.01
C TYR A 55 -8.51 -12.63 -2.53
N TRP A 56 -9.70 -12.06 -2.41
CA TRP A 56 -9.91 -10.84 -1.62
C TRP A 56 -10.30 -11.24 -0.21
N ASP A 57 -9.74 -10.56 0.78
CA ASP A 57 -10.10 -10.74 2.18
C ASP A 57 -10.22 -9.40 2.89
N LEU A 58 -10.83 -9.47 4.07
CA LEU A 58 -10.84 -8.39 5.04
C LEU A 58 -10.70 -8.93 6.45
N VAL A 59 -10.28 -8.03 7.35
CA VAL A 59 -10.35 -8.24 8.80
C VAL A 59 -11.30 -7.19 9.34
N TRP A 60 -12.28 -7.60 10.14
CA TRP A 60 -13.25 -6.69 10.75
C TRP A 60 -13.52 -7.03 12.21
N SER A 61 -13.97 -6.05 12.99
CA SER A 61 -14.36 -6.26 14.38
C SER A 61 -15.54 -5.37 14.77
N GLU A 62 -16.22 -5.72 15.86
CA GLU A 62 -17.29 -4.90 16.42
C GLU A 62 -16.73 -3.57 16.92
N THR A 63 -17.54 -2.51 16.83
CA THR A 63 -17.16 -1.20 17.39
C THR A 63 -16.84 -1.29 18.87
N GLY A 64 -15.80 -0.58 19.30
CA GLY A 64 -15.30 -0.62 20.68
C GLY A 64 -14.14 -1.60 20.87
N SER A 65 -13.87 -2.48 19.90
CA SER A 65 -12.64 -3.26 19.87
C SER A 65 -11.44 -2.34 19.57
N THR A 66 -10.32 -2.56 20.27
CA THR A 66 -9.05 -1.83 20.10
C THR A 66 -8.05 -2.63 19.27
N GLY A 67 -7.07 -1.96 18.68
CA GLY A 67 -6.05 -2.59 17.86
C GLY A 67 -6.50 -2.95 16.43
N THR A 68 -5.71 -3.81 15.78
CA THR A 68 -5.83 -4.12 14.34
C THR A 68 -6.29 -5.56 14.06
N THR A 69 -6.65 -6.30 15.11
CA THR A 69 -7.12 -7.69 15.03
C THR A 69 -8.64 -7.77 14.94
N GLY A 70 -9.15 -8.91 14.51
CA GLY A 70 -10.59 -9.13 14.35
C GLY A 70 -10.89 -10.43 13.63
N THR A 71 -12.13 -10.55 13.16
CA THR A 71 -12.61 -11.65 12.34
C THR A 71 -12.03 -11.55 10.93
N PHE A 72 -11.26 -12.55 10.54
CA PHE A 72 -10.76 -12.73 9.17
C PHE A 72 -11.86 -13.32 8.28
N ASP A 73 -12.08 -12.72 7.13
CA ASP A 73 -13.13 -13.12 6.17
C ASP A 73 -12.57 -13.14 4.75
N VAL A 74 -12.44 -14.35 4.18
CA VAL A 74 -12.20 -14.52 2.75
C VAL A 74 -13.52 -14.25 2.03
N ILE A 75 -13.54 -13.19 1.25
CA ILE A 75 -14.76 -12.69 0.62
C ILE A 75 -15.18 -13.67 -0.47
N LYS A 76 -16.31 -14.36 -0.24
CA LYS A 76 -16.96 -15.24 -1.22
C LYS A 76 -18.25 -14.61 -1.73
N GLY A 77 -18.37 -14.46 -3.04
CA GLY A 77 -19.61 -14.04 -3.67
C GLY A 77 -20.71 -15.09 -3.47
N SER A 78 -21.96 -14.66 -3.35
CA SER A 78 -23.15 -15.51 -3.39
C SER A 78 -23.82 -15.48 -4.77
N SER A 79 -23.38 -14.60 -5.67
CA SER A 79 -23.89 -14.48 -7.03
C SER A 79 -22.80 -14.07 -8.01
N PHE A 80 -22.89 -14.57 -9.23
CA PHE A 80 -22.01 -14.24 -10.36
C PHE A 80 -22.80 -13.53 -11.45
N ARG A 81 -22.18 -12.55 -12.11
CA ARG A 81 -22.75 -11.85 -13.26
C ARG A 81 -21.66 -11.46 -14.27
N VAL A 82 -22.00 -11.61 -15.56
CA VAL A 82 -21.25 -10.96 -16.65
C VAL A 82 -21.73 -9.52 -16.78
N VAL A 83 -20.80 -8.56 -16.61
CA VAL A 83 -21.07 -7.12 -16.68
C VAL A 83 -20.80 -6.61 -18.09
N VAL A 84 -19.68 -7.00 -18.68
CA VAL A 84 -19.29 -6.68 -20.06
C VAL A 84 -18.76 -7.94 -20.72
N GLU A 85 -19.19 -8.21 -21.96
CA GLU A 85 -18.64 -9.27 -22.80
C GLU A 85 -18.55 -8.77 -24.24
N LYS A 86 -17.35 -8.35 -24.63
CA LYS A 86 -17.01 -7.85 -25.98
C LYS A 86 -15.66 -8.42 -26.39
N LYS A 87 -15.35 -8.40 -27.68
CA LYS A 87 -14.05 -8.88 -28.20
C LYS A 87 -12.84 -8.20 -27.54
N GLU A 88 -12.99 -6.93 -27.15
CA GLU A 88 -11.91 -6.13 -26.57
C GLU A 88 -11.83 -6.25 -25.04
N GLN A 89 -12.90 -6.68 -24.38
CA GLN A 89 -13.01 -6.66 -22.92
C GLN A 89 -14.05 -7.65 -22.41
N VAL A 90 -13.70 -8.34 -21.33
CA VAL A 90 -14.66 -9.01 -20.44
C VAL A 90 -14.56 -8.37 -19.06
N GLU A 91 -15.71 -8.10 -18.44
CA GLU A 91 -15.84 -7.73 -17.03
C GLU A 91 -16.87 -8.64 -16.36
N ILE A 92 -16.48 -9.26 -15.25
CA ILE A 92 -17.32 -10.13 -14.44
C ILE A 92 -17.39 -9.64 -13.00
N SER A 93 -18.49 -9.95 -12.33
CA SER A 93 -18.85 -9.50 -10.98
C SER A 93 -19.23 -10.70 -10.11
N PHE A 94 -18.75 -10.68 -8.87
CA PHE A 94 -19.08 -11.63 -7.82
C PHE A 94 -19.57 -10.86 -6.60
N LYS A 95 -20.88 -10.90 -6.36
CA LYS A 95 -21.52 -10.11 -5.31
C LYS A 95 -21.86 -10.95 -4.09
N ARG A 96 -21.61 -10.41 -2.91
CA ARG A 96 -22.13 -10.86 -1.62
C ARG A 96 -22.96 -9.74 -1.03
N LEU A 97 -24.26 -9.97 -0.87
CA LEU A 97 -25.13 -9.05 -0.16
C LEU A 97 -25.12 -9.38 1.33
N TRP A 98 -25.35 -8.37 2.16
CA TRP A 98 -25.53 -8.56 3.60
C TRP A 98 -26.98 -8.31 3.99
N ASP A 99 -27.47 -9.09 4.95
CA ASP A 99 -28.77 -8.92 5.58
C ASP A 99 -28.67 -9.22 7.09
N PRO A 100 -29.64 -8.78 7.91
CA PRO A 100 -29.56 -8.92 9.37
C PRO A 100 -29.37 -10.35 9.90
N SER A 101 -29.72 -11.40 9.14
CA SER A 101 -29.49 -12.79 9.57
C SER A 101 -28.01 -13.20 9.61
N LEU A 102 -27.15 -12.39 8.97
CA LEU A 102 -25.70 -12.56 8.91
C LEU A 102 -24.95 -11.74 9.98
N GLN A 103 -25.66 -10.99 10.82
CA GLN A 103 -25.07 -10.21 11.90
C GLN A 103 -24.20 -11.09 12.81
N GLY A 104 -23.01 -10.58 13.16
CA GLY A 104 -22.01 -11.29 13.96
C GLY A 104 -21.25 -12.39 13.20
N LYS A 105 -21.70 -12.80 12.01
CA LYS A 105 -21.05 -13.83 11.19
C LYS A 105 -20.22 -13.23 10.06
N LEU A 106 -20.77 -12.22 9.41
CA LEU A 106 -20.13 -11.50 8.30
C LEU A 106 -20.18 -10.00 8.56
N VAL A 107 -19.18 -9.31 8.02
CA VAL A 107 -19.12 -7.85 8.05
C VAL A 107 -20.39 -7.27 7.42
N PRO A 108 -21.00 -6.21 8.00
CA PRO A 108 -22.18 -5.53 7.45
C PRO A 108 -21.89 -4.79 6.14
N LEU A 109 -21.53 -5.48 5.07
CA LEU A 109 -21.20 -4.87 3.77
C LEU A 109 -21.82 -5.64 2.61
N ASN A 110 -22.42 -4.89 1.69
CA ASN A 110 -22.56 -5.36 0.33
C ASN A 110 -21.17 -5.27 -0.32
N ILE A 111 -20.72 -6.37 -0.90
CA ILE A 111 -19.42 -6.46 -1.56
C ILE A 111 -19.61 -6.92 -2.99
N ASP A 112 -19.06 -6.16 -3.94
CA ASP A 112 -18.99 -6.51 -5.36
C ASP A 112 -17.51 -6.59 -5.78
N LYS A 113 -16.98 -7.81 -5.91
CA LYS A 113 -15.65 -8.05 -6.46
C LYS A 113 -15.75 -8.16 -7.97
N ARG A 114 -14.88 -7.45 -8.69
CA ARG A 114 -14.89 -7.43 -10.14
C ARG A 114 -13.54 -7.77 -10.70
N PHE A 115 -13.56 -8.43 -11.86
CA PHE A 115 -12.38 -8.78 -12.62
C PHE A 115 -12.58 -8.36 -14.07
N ILE A 116 -11.55 -7.76 -14.65
CA ILE A 116 -11.57 -7.26 -16.02
C ILE A 116 -10.38 -7.86 -16.76
N MET A 117 -10.63 -8.43 -17.93
CA MET A 117 -9.61 -8.88 -18.86
C MET A 117 -9.76 -8.11 -20.17
N LEU A 118 -8.67 -7.53 -20.64
CA LEU A 118 -8.61 -6.79 -21.90
C LEU A 118 -7.89 -7.61 -22.97
N ARG A 119 -8.29 -7.41 -24.22
CA ARG A 119 -7.60 -7.97 -25.38
C ARG A 119 -6.20 -7.40 -25.48
N ASN A 120 -5.23 -8.23 -25.87
CA ASN A 120 -3.82 -7.84 -26.03
C ASN A 120 -3.18 -7.24 -24.76
N SER A 121 -3.75 -7.49 -23.57
CA SER A 121 -3.16 -7.05 -22.31
C SER A 121 -2.41 -8.21 -21.65
N PRO A 122 -1.13 -8.05 -21.29
CA PRO A 122 -0.33 -9.04 -20.57
C PRO A 122 -0.66 -9.09 -19.07
N GLY A 123 -1.95 -9.06 -18.73
CA GLY A 123 -2.43 -9.06 -17.36
C GLY A 123 -3.94 -8.91 -17.28
N PHE A 124 -4.43 -8.79 -16.05
CA PHE A 124 -5.85 -8.58 -15.76
C PHE A 124 -6.01 -7.59 -14.61
N TYR A 125 -7.18 -6.97 -14.52
CA TYR A 125 -7.50 -6.01 -13.47
C TYR A 125 -8.51 -6.59 -12.51
N THR A 126 -8.48 -6.12 -11.27
CA THR A 126 -9.50 -6.44 -10.27
C THR A 126 -9.72 -5.27 -9.34
N TYR A 127 -10.97 -5.11 -8.89
CA TYR A 127 -11.37 -4.08 -7.94
C TYR A 127 -12.54 -4.59 -7.10
N ALA A 128 -12.76 -3.96 -5.96
CA ALA A 128 -13.87 -4.27 -5.08
C ALA A 128 -14.66 -3.00 -4.75
N ILE A 129 -15.98 -3.12 -4.69
CA ILE A 129 -16.89 -2.06 -4.25
C ILE A 129 -17.50 -2.52 -2.94
N TYR A 130 -17.26 -1.76 -1.87
CA TYR A 130 -17.89 -1.98 -0.56
C TYR A 130 -18.95 -0.92 -0.35
N ASP A 131 -20.13 -1.35 0.11
CA ASP A 131 -21.29 -0.50 0.34
C ASP A 131 -21.97 -0.87 1.66
N HIS A 132 -21.88 0.04 2.63
CA HIS A 132 -22.50 -0.01 3.95
C HIS A 132 -23.73 0.90 3.96
N LEU A 133 -24.90 0.32 4.23
CA LEU A 133 -26.14 1.06 4.31
C LEU A 133 -26.32 1.71 5.68
N LYS A 134 -26.99 2.87 5.70
CA LYS A 134 -27.14 3.70 6.90
C LYS A 134 -27.63 2.93 8.13
N GLU A 135 -28.63 2.06 7.98
CA GLU A 135 -29.28 1.37 9.10
C GLU A 135 -28.52 0.13 9.58
N TRP A 136 -27.39 -0.18 8.98
CA TRP A 136 -26.63 -1.39 9.31
C TRP A 136 -25.73 -1.21 10.54
N PRO A 137 -25.40 -2.32 11.22
CA PRO A 137 -24.55 -2.27 12.41
C PRO A 137 -23.19 -1.65 12.11
N PRO A 138 -22.67 -0.80 13.00
CA PRO A 138 -21.36 -0.22 12.84
C PRO A 138 -20.26 -1.29 13.02
N PHE A 139 -19.08 -1.06 12.46
CA PHE A 139 -17.94 -1.96 12.59
C PHE A 139 -16.61 -1.25 12.36
N ASN A 140 -15.52 -1.92 12.74
CA ASN A 140 -14.15 -1.55 12.42
C ASN A 140 -13.63 -2.43 11.27
N LEU A 141 -12.88 -1.87 10.34
CA LEU A 141 -12.22 -2.56 9.23
C LEU A 141 -10.72 -2.28 9.26
N PRO A 142 -9.96 -3.03 10.08
CA PRO A 142 -8.50 -2.90 10.12
C PRO A 142 -7.79 -3.21 8.79
N GLN A 143 -8.31 -4.16 8.00
CA GLN A 143 -7.63 -4.63 6.80
C GLN A 143 -8.61 -4.94 5.68
N THR A 144 -8.19 -4.63 4.44
CA THR A 144 -8.77 -5.15 3.22
C THR A 144 -7.63 -5.46 2.26
N ARG A 145 -7.63 -6.63 1.64
CA ARG A 145 -6.49 -7.12 0.85
C ARG A 145 -6.96 -7.87 -0.38
N ILE A 146 -6.08 -7.89 -1.37
CA ILE A 146 -6.05 -8.94 -2.38
C ILE A 146 -4.74 -9.70 -2.23
N VAL A 147 -4.81 -11.02 -2.23
CA VAL A 147 -3.69 -11.92 -1.97
C VAL A 147 -3.57 -12.89 -3.13
N PHE A 148 -2.33 -13.15 -3.57
CA PHE A 148 -1.99 -14.21 -4.51
C PHE A 148 -0.83 -15.01 -3.95
N LYS A 149 -1.09 -16.27 -3.60
CA LYS A 149 -0.07 -17.22 -3.17
C LYS A 149 0.53 -17.87 -4.40
N LEU A 150 1.71 -17.41 -4.78
CA LEU A 150 2.44 -17.94 -5.93
C LEU A 150 3.07 -19.28 -5.58
N ARG A 151 3.27 -20.12 -6.60
CA ARG A 151 3.98 -21.40 -6.45
C ARG A 151 5.36 -21.22 -5.86
N LYS A 152 5.57 -21.80 -4.68
CA LYS A 152 6.86 -21.69 -3.99
C LYS A 152 7.99 -22.42 -4.73
N ASP A 153 7.69 -23.33 -5.65
CA ASP A 153 8.69 -24.04 -6.49
C ASP A 153 9.10 -23.29 -7.78
N LYS A 154 8.47 -22.14 -8.04
CA LYS A 154 8.70 -21.33 -9.25
C LYS A 154 9.20 -19.93 -8.93
N PHE A 155 8.70 -19.32 -7.87
CA PHE A 155 8.94 -17.91 -7.55
C PHE A 155 9.84 -17.76 -6.32
N HIS A 156 11.16 -17.76 -6.55
CA HIS A 156 12.16 -17.65 -5.48
C HIS A 156 12.83 -16.27 -5.38
N TYR A 157 12.49 -15.34 -6.28
CA TYR A 157 13.15 -14.04 -6.38
C TYR A 157 12.14 -12.90 -6.23
N MET A 158 12.52 -11.84 -5.51
CA MET A 158 11.71 -10.66 -5.27
C MET A 158 12.50 -9.40 -5.61
N ALA A 159 11.86 -8.48 -6.33
CA ALA A 159 12.34 -7.12 -6.57
C ALA A 159 11.30 -6.11 -6.07
N ILE A 160 11.69 -5.23 -5.15
CA ILE A 160 10.86 -4.15 -4.59
C ILE A 160 11.30 -2.79 -5.15
N ALA A 161 12.62 -2.61 -5.32
CA ALA A 161 13.22 -1.40 -5.85
C ALA A 161 14.51 -1.76 -6.61
N ASP A 162 15.06 -0.81 -7.37
CA ASP A 162 16.35 -0.98 -8.09
C ASP A 162 17.47 -1.47 -7.17
N ASN A 163 17.45 -1.02 -5.92
CA ASN A 163 18.40 -1.39 -4.90
C ASN A 163 17.82 -2.37 -3.87
N ARG A 164 16.66 -3.01 -4.10
CA ARG A 164 16.09 -4.00 -3.17
C ARG A 164 15.57 -5.19 -3.92
N GLN A 165 16.48 -6.10 -4.20
CA GLN A 165 16.18 -7.35 -4.89
C GLN A 165 16.98 -8.48 -4.28
N ARG A 166 16.35 -9.64 -4.09
CA ARG A 166 16.99 -10.81 -3.48
C ARG A 166 16.24 -12.09 -3.78
N PHE A 167 16.93 -13.21 -3.61
CA PHE A 167 16.26 -14.48 -3.37
C PHE A 167 15.55 -14.47 -2.02
N MET A 168 14.38 -15.08 -1.98
CA MET A 168 13.51 -15.13 -0.81
C MET A 168 13.64 -16.50 -0.13
N PRO A 169 13.66 -16.53 1.21
CA PRO A 169 13.45 -17.78 1.92
C PRO A 169 12.07 -18.36 1.60
N LEU A 170 11.95 -19.68 1.69
CA LEU A 170 10.69 -20.37 1.47
C LEU A 170 9.79 -20.24 2.71
N PRO A 171 8.45 -20.37 2.55
CA PRO A 171 7.55 -20.41 3.70
C PRO A 171 7.93 -21.49 4.74
N ASP A 172 8.49 -22.62 4.28
CA ASP A 172 8.92 -23.73 5.14
C ASP A 172 10.09 -23.33 6.07
N ASP A 173 10.90 -22.35 5.69
CA ASP A 173 12.04 -21.88 6.50
C ASP A 173 11.59 -21.19 7.80
N ARG A 174 10.30 -20.82 7.89
CA ARG A 174 9.69 -20.25 9.09
C ARG A 174 9.11 -21.30 10.04
N LEU A 175 9.09 -22.58 9.66
CA LEU A 175 8.56 -23.65 10.51
C LEU A 175 9.43 -23.87 11.75
N PRO A 176 8.87 -24.31 12.89
CA PRO A 176 9.62 -24.45 14.15
C PRO A 176 10.89 -25.32 14.07
N GLU A 177 10.95 -26.31 13.16
CA GLU A 177 12.15 -27.10 12.93
C GLU A 177 13.28 -26.36 12.20
N ARG A 178 12.98 -25.26 11.50
CA ARG A 178 13.91 -24.51 10.63
C ARG A 178 14.12 -23.07 11.06
N GLY A 179 13.16 -22.48 11.78
CA GLY A 179 13.16 -21.09 12.18
C GLY A 179 12.75 -20.90 13.64
N GLU A 180 13.24 -19.82 14.23
CA GLU A 180 12.98 -19.42 15.60
C GLU A 180 12.24 -18.07 15.60
N PRO A 181 10.95 -18.02 15.98
CA PRO A 181 10.25 -16.76 16.21
C PRO A 181 10.98 -15.92 17.27
N LEU A 182 11.14 -14.63 17.00
CA LEU A 182 11.76 -13.67 17.92
C LEU A 182 10.67 -12.98 18.78
N ALA A 183 11.02 -11.88 19.45
CA ALA A 183 10.12 -11.20 20.38
C ALA A 183 8.79 -10.75 19.71
N THR A 184 8.85 -10.39 18.43
CA THR A 184 7.66 -10.19 17.59
C THR A 184 7.43 -11.43 16.71
N PRO A 185 6.23 -12.05 16.71
CA PRO A 185 5.98 -13.31 15.98
C PRO A 185 6.16 -13.20 14.46
N GLU A 186 6.09 -12.00 13.89
CA GLU A 186 6.34 -11.74 12.48
C GLU A 186 7.84 -11.83 12.13
N ALA A 187 8.73 -11.62 13.10
CA ALA A 187 10.18 -11.72 12.98
C ALA A 187 10.65 -13.15 13.28
N VAL A 188 11.29 -13.80 12.31
CA VAL A 188 11.78 -15.18 12.45
C VAL A 188 13.26 -15.22 12.05
N LEU A 189 14.09 -15.78 12.93
CA LEU A 189 15.47 -16.14 12.64
C LEU A 189 15.52 -17.47 11.90
N LEU A 190 16.23 -17.53 10.78
CA LEU A 190 16.37 -18.75 9.98
C LEU A 190 17.56 -19.57 10.50
N VAL A 191 17.27 -20.68 11.18
CA VAL A 191 18.26 -21.52 11.88
C VAL A 191 18.78 -22.65 10.99
N ASP A 192 17.87 -23.31 10.28
CA ASP A 192 18.15 -24.40 9.34
C ASP A 192 17.30 -24.26 8.05
N PRO A 193 17.48 -23.16 7.30
CA PRO A 193 16.73 -22.95 6.06
C PRO A 193 17.08 -23.98 4.99
N VAL A 194 16.15 -24.21 4.07
CA VAL A 194 16.31 -25.08 2.90
C VAL A 194 17.52 -24.66 2.07
N GLU A 195 17.68 -23.36 1.83
CA GLU A 195 18.86 -22.78 1.18
C GLU A 195 19.87 -22.31 2.25
N PRO A 196 21.06 -22.94 2.35
CA PRO A 196 22.01 -22.66 3.43
C PRO A 196 22.50 -21.21 3.51
N GLU A 197 22.44 -20.45 2.42
CA GLU A 197 22.87 -19.05 2.36
C GLU A 197 22.03 -18.10 3.23
N PHE A 198 20.79 -18.49 3.54
CA PHE A 198 19.88 -17.73 4.41
C PHE A 198 20.10 -18.03 5.90
N LYS A 199 20.99 -18.96 6.25
CA LYS A 199 21.23 -19.33 7.64
C LYS A 199 21.73 -18.13 8.44
N GLY A 200 21.10 -17.90 9.60
CA GLY A 200 21.38 -16.77 10.47
C GLY A 200 20.77 -15.44 9.99
N GLU A 201 20.03 -15.42 8.89
CA GLU A 201 19.26 -14.24 8.50
C GLU A 201 17.97 -14.15 9.29
N MET A 202 17.54 -12.92 9.55
CA MET A 202 16.24 -12.62 10.14
C MET A 202 15.28 -12.11 9.06
N PHE A 203 14.11 -12.75 8.97
CA PHE A 203 13.04 -12.32 8.08
C PHE A 203 11.90 -11.67 8.89
N LEU A 204 11.53 -10.45 8.49
CA LEU A 204 10.47 -9.65 9.12
C LEU A 204 9.40 -9.30 8.09
N SER A 205 8.15 -9.54 8.46
CA SER A 205 6.99 -8.90 7.82
C SER A 205 6.44 -7.83 8.75
N ALA A 206 5.93 -6.73 8.19
CA ALA A 206 5.33 -5.66 8.98
C ALA A 206 4.00 -5.20 8.37
N HIS A 207 3.05 -4.91 9.24
CA HIS A 207 1.85 -4.16 8.84
C HIS A 207 2.19 -2.67 8.79
N TYR A 208 1.67 -1.99 7.78
CA TYR A 208 1.72 -0.53 7.72
C TYR A 208 0.58 0.04 8.54
N GLY A 209 0.90 0.93 9.48
CA GLY A 209 -0.09 1.58 10.33
C GLY A 209 -0.48 0.79 11.58
N GLY A 210 -1.08 1.50 12.53
CA GLY A 210 -1.65 0.95 13.76
C GLY A 210 -3.15 1.23 13.85
N GLU A 211 -3.66 1.28 15.07
CA GLU A 211 -5.08 1.54 15.34
C GLU A 211 -5.60 2.83 14.70
N ASP A 212 -4.74 3.85 14.57
CA ASP A 212 -5.08 5.15 13.98
C ASP A 212 -5.49 5.06 12.49
N LEU A 213 -5.12 3.97 11.79
CA LEU A 213 -5.47 3.73 10.40
C LEU A 213 -6.59 2.69 10.22
N VAL A 214 -7.22 2.26 11.31
CA VAL A 214 -8.40 1.40 11.27
C VAL A 214 -9.61 2.22 10.83
N LEU A 215 -10.30 1.75 9.78
CA LEU A 215 -11.53 2.38 9.34
C LEU A 215 -12.66 2.03 10.32
N LYS A 216 -13.21 3.04 11.02
CA LYS A 216 -14.27 2.85 12.04
C LYS A 216 -15.61 3.45 11.58
N LEU A 217 -16.56 2.64 11.10
CA LEU A 217 -17.91 3.14 10.74
C LEU A 217 -18.77 3.29 11.99
N LYS A 218 -19.49 4.41 12.08
CA LYS A 218 -20.38 4.74 13.20
C LYS A 218 -21.83 4.31 12.91
N PRO A 219 -22.69 4.21 13.94
CA PRO A 219 -24.12 4.00 13.71
C PRO A 219 -24.68 5.09 12.78
N ASN A 220 -25.58 4.71 11.86
CA ASN A 220 -26.20 5.65 10.91
C ASN A 220 -25.23 6.32 9.92
N GLU A 221 -24.03 5.76 9.71
CA GLU A 221 -23.03 6.26 8.76
C GLU A 221 -23.06 5.42 7.46
N PRO A 222 -23.75 5.86 6.40
CA PRO A 222 -23.63 5.18 5.10
C PRO A 222 -22.22 5.39 4.57
N TRP A 223 -21.65 4.36 3.94
CA TRP A 223 -20.29 4.44 3.40
C TRP A 223 -20.15 3.57 2.17
N LYS A 224 -19.58 4.13 1.11
CA LYS A 224 -19.32 3.40 -0.13
C LYS A 224 -17.95 3.72 -0.67
N LYS A 225 -17.16 2.70 -1.01
CA LYS A 225 -15.80 2.88 -1.53
C LYS A 225 -15.43 1.79 -2.52
N VAL A 226 -14.79 2.23 -3.60
CA VAL A 226 -14.07 1.40 -4.57
C VAL A 226 -12.60 1.28 -4.18
N PHE A 227 -12.10 0.06 -4.10
CA PHE A 227 -10.69 -0.29 -3.95
C PHE A 227 -10.14 -0.82 -5.29
N GLY A 228 -9.09 -0.18 -5.82
CA GLY A 228 -8.52 -0.46 -7.14
C GLY A 228 -9.07 0.47 -8.24
N PRO A 229 -9.03 0.06 -9.53
CA PRO A 229 -8.51 -1.22 -10.03
C PRO A 229 -7.01 -1.44 -9.82
N ILE A 230 -6.68 -2.66 -9.40
CA ILE A 230 -5.33 -3.18 -9.26
C ILE A 230 -5.03 -4.00 -10.53
N PHE A 231 -3.89 -3.72 -11.18
CA PHE A 231 -3.45 -4.46 -12.36
C PHE A 231 -2.45 -5.55 -11.97
N MET A 232 -2.76 -6.79 -12.32
CA MET A 232 -1.85 -7.93 -12.19
C MET A 232 -1.13 -8.12 -13.52
N TYR A 233 0.12 -7.63 -13.59
CA TYR A 233 0.98 -7.75 -14.77
C TYR A 233 1.77 -9.05 -14.77
N LEU A 234 1.84 -9.72 -15.92
CA LEU A 234 2.60 -10.94 -16.12
C LEU A 234 3.60 -10.73 -17.27
N ASN A 235 4.88 -10.98 -16.99
CA ASN A 235 5.95 -10.97 -17.98
C ASN A 235 6.83 -12.22 -17.88
N SER A 236 7.59 -12.46 -18.93
CA SER A 236 8.52 -13.59 -19.02
C SER A 236 9.68 -13.27 -19.94
N LYS A 237 10.75 -14.07 -19.85
CA LYS A 237 11.91 -14.05 -20.74
C LYS A 237 11.99 -15.37 -21.50
N SER A 238 12.36 -15.33 -22.78
CA SER A 238 12.57 -16.54 -23.57
C SER A 238 13.75 -17.34 -23.03
N ARG A 239 13.66 -18.67 -23.08
CA ARG A 239 14.74 -19.58 -22.66
C ARG A 239 15.94 -19.58 -23.61
N ASP A 240 15.77 -19.16 -24.86
CA ASP A 240 16.82 -19.16 -25.88
C ASP A 240 17.82 -18.00 -25.73
N ASP A 241 17.55 -17.08 -24.79
CA ASP A 241 18.42 -15.97 -24.49
C ASP A 241 19.53 -16.43 -23.53
N HIS A 242 20.61 -16.99 -24.09
CA HIS A 242 21.79 -17.49 -23.38
C HIS A 242 22.51 -16.44 -22.51
N ALA A 243 22.09 -15.17 -22.59
CA ALA A 243 22.58 -14.08 -21.76
C ALA A 243 21.89 -14.09 -20.37
N SER A 244 22.44 -14.90 -19.45
CA SER A 244 22.21 -14.88 -18.00
C SER A 244 20.77 -15.09 -17.51
N HIS A 245 20.61 -15.87 -16.43
CA HIS A 245 19.38 -15.98 -15.63
C HIS A 245 19.09 -14.70 -14.84
N ASP A 246 19.46 -13.53 -15.37
CA ASP A 246 19.41 -12.25 -14.67
C ASP A 246 17.95 -11.73 -14.61
N PRO A 247 17.34 -11.67 -13.41
CA PRO A 247 15.99 -11.16 -13.22
C PRO A 247 15.88 -9.66 -13.51
N PHE A 248 16.99 -8.94 -13.67
CA PHE A 248 17.03 -7.51 -13.96
C PHE A 248 16.18 -7.12 -15.17
N SER A 249 16.21 -7.92 -16.24
CA SER A 249 15.43 -7.63 -17.45
C SER A 249 13.91 -7.65 -17.23
N LEU A 250 13.41 -8.57 -16.39
CA LEU A 250 11.99 -8.65 -16.01
C LEU A 250 11.58 -7.45 -15.14
N TRP A 251 12.48 -7.00 -14.26
CA TRP A 251 12.26 -5.81 -13.43
C TRP A 251 12.19 -4.52 -14.27
N GLU A 252 13.11 -4.35 -15.23
CA GLU A 252 13.08 -3.19 -16.14
C GLU A 252 11.82 -3.16 -17.00
N ASP A 253 11.37 -4.33 -17.46
CA ASP A 253 10.11 -4.47 -18.19
C ASP A 253 8.89 -4.14 -17.31
N ALA A 254 8.85 -4.62 -16.07
CA ALA A 254 7.82 -4.25 -15.09
C ALA A 254 7.79 -2.74 -14.83
N LYS A 255 8.95 -2.07 -14.73
CA LYS A 255 9.01 -0.60 -14.59
C LYS A 255 8.46 0.13 -15.82
N LYS A 256 8.74 -0.37 -17.03
CA LYS A 256 8.15 0.19 -18.26
C LYS A 256 6.64 0.04 -18.26
N ARG A 257 6.13 -1.14 -17.86
CA ARG A 257 4.68 -1.35 -17.76
C ARG A 257 4.03 -0.46 -16.70
N MET A 258 4.65 -0.32 -15.53
CA MET A 258 4.16 0.55 -14.46
C MET A 258 3.97 1.99 -14.94
N LYS A 259 4.91 2.54 -15.73
CA LYS A 259 4.76 3.89 -16.32
C LYS A 259 3.52 4.01 -17.22
N ILE A 260 3.28 3.00 -18.07
CA ILE A 260 2.10 2.95 -18.94
C ILE A 260 0.81 2.95 -18.10
N GLU A 261 0.75 2.15 -17.03
CA GLU A 261 -0.44 2.10 -16.17
C GLU A 261 -0.66 3.42 -15.40
N VAL A 262 0.41 4.06 -14.92
CA VAL A 262 0.35 5.38 -14.27
C VAL A 262 -0.21 6.44 -15.22
N GLU A 263 0.22 6.44 -16.48
CA GLU A 263 -0.28 7.37 -17.52
C GLU A 263 -1.70 7.02 -17.98
N SER A 264 -2.09 5.75 -17.91
CA SER A 264 -3.41 5.26 -18.34
C SER A 264 -4.48 5.44 -17.27
N TRP A 265 -4.09 5.64 -16.01
CA TRP A 265 -5.02 5.85 -14.90
C TRP A 265 -5.53 7.31 -14.90
N PRO A 266 -6.83 7.54 -14.64
CA PRO A 266 -7.89 6.57 -14.36
C PRO A 266 -8.38 5.88 -15.63
N TYR A 267 -8.59 4.56 -15.51
CA TYR A 267 -9.02 3.73 -16.63
C TYR A 267 -10.43 4.09 -17.10
N HIS A 268 -10.68 4.01 -18.40
CA HIS A 268 -11.99 4.28 -19.01
C HIS A 268 -12.86 3.03 -19.17
N PHE A 269 -12.28 1.84 -19.01
CA PHE A 269 -12.92 0.56 -19.30
C PHE A 269 -13.76 -0.05 -18.14
N PRO A 270 -13.54 0.25 -16.84
CA PRO A 270 -14.41 -0.30 -15.79
C PRO A 270 -15.86 0.15 -15.97
N ALA A 271 -16.80 -0.78 -15.95
CA ALA A 271 -18.21 -0.49 -16.23
C ALA A 271 -19.01 0.02 -15.03
N SER A 272 -18.43 0.08 -13.83
CA SER A 272 -19.13 0.55 -12.63
C SER A 272 -19.21 2.07 -12.59
N GLU A 273 -20.42 2.62 -12.38
CA GLU A 273 -20.63 4.05 -12.12
C GLU A 273 -19.92 4.53 -10.83
N ASP A 274 -19.65 3.60 -9.89
CA ASP A 274 -18.88 3.90 -8.67
C ASP A 274 -17.40 4.20 -8.93
N PHE A 275 -16.93 3.92 -10.15
CA PHE A 275 -15.62 4.29 -10.66
C PHE A 275 -15.77 5.37 -11.76
N PRO A 276 -15.81 6.66 -11.40
CA PRO A 276 -15.95 7.74 -12.37
C PRO A 276 -14.82 7.72 -13.40
N SER A 277 -15.16 7.98 -14.66
CA SER A 277 -14.20 8.14 -15.75
C SER A 277 -13.35 9.42 -15.57
N SER A 278 -12.32 9.58 -16.40
CA SER A 278 -11.39 10.70 -16.31
C SER A 278 -12.06 12.06 -16.46
N ASP A 279 -13.04 12.18 -17.37
CA ASP A 279 -13.82 13.39 -17.65
C ASP A 279 -14.79 13.76 -16.51
N GLN A 280 -15.14 12.80 -15.65
CA GLN A 280 -15.98 13.00 -14.48
C GLN A 280 -15.19 13.40 -13.22
N ARG A 281 -13.89 13.65 -13.39
CA ARG A 281 -12.96 14.00 -12.31
C ARG A 281 -12.44 15.41 -12.49
N GLY A 282 -12.05 16.02 -11.39
CA GLY A 282 -11.49 17.36 -11.38
C GLY A 282 -9.97 17.39 -11.35
N ARG A 283 -9.44 18.60 -11.52
CA ARG A 283 -8.04 18.96 -11.36
C ARG A 283 -7.91 20.15 -10.41
N VAL A 284 -6.90 20.12 -9.56
CA VAL A 284 -6.50 21.25 -8.72
C VAL A 284 -5.02 21.53 -8.93
N SER A 285 -4.68 22.79 -9.16
CA SER A 285 -3.31 23.26 -9.28
C SER A 285 -3.06 24.50 -8.44
N GLY A 286 -1.80 24.79 -8.16
CA GLY A 286 -1.41 25.97 -7.43
C GLY A 286 0.10 26.03 -7.21
N ARG A 287 0.52 27.01 -6.42
CA ARG A 287 1.92 27.19 -6.04
C ARG A 287 2.04 27.48 -4.55
N LEU A 288 2.73 26.62 -3.82
CA LEU A 288 2.94 26.76 -2.38
C LEU A 288 4.29 27.43 -2.10
N HIS A 289 4.29 28.44 -1.24
CA HIS A 289 5.48 29.08 -0.69
C HIS A 289 5.48 28.95 0.83
N ILE A 290 6.67 29.05 1.41
CA ILE A 290 6.88 29.09 2.85
C ILE A 290 7.26 30.52 3.23
N ARG A 291 6.65 31.03 4.28
CA ARG A 291 7.03 32.29 4.93
C ARG A 291 7.30 32.02 6.40
N ASP A 292 8.58 31.89 6.75
CA ASP A 292 9.03 31.73 8.13
C ASP A 292 9.62 33.05 8.64
N ARG A 293 8.75 33.93 9.14
CA ARG A 293 9.11 35.27 9.67
C ARG A 293 10.17 35.26 10.79
N HIS A 294 10.41 34.10 11.41
CA HIS A 294 11.41 33.98 12.47
C HIS A 294 12.78 33.57 11.94
N ALA A 295 12.86 33.09 10.69
CA ALA A 295 14.10 32.79 9.98
C ALA A 295 14.46 33.87 8.95
N SER A 296 13.48 34.33 8.15
CA SER A 296 13.63 35.38 7.14
C SER A 296 12.27 35.95 6.73
N ASP A 297 12.21 37.23 6.36
CA ASP A 297 11.00 37.85 5.78
C ASP A 297 10.73 37.41 4.34
N GLU A 298 11.67 36.71 3.69
CA GLU A 298 11.53 36.24 2.31
C GLU A 298 10.59 35.02 2.20
N CYS A 299 9.71 35.05 1.19
CA CYS A 299 8.93 33.88 0.80
C CYS A 299 9.78 32.97 -0.10
N ILE A 300 9.98 31.72 0.33
CA ILE A 300 10.70 30.70 -0.47
C ILE A 300 9.73 29.68 -1.08
N PRO A 301 10.02 29.13 -2.26
CA PRO A 301 9.22 28.04 -2.81
C PRO A 301 9.18 26.80 -1.91
N ALA A 302 8.01 26.17 -1.77
CA ALA A 302 7.86 24.91 -1.05
C ALA A 302 8.32 23.71 -1.90
N ASN A 303 9.62 23.63 -2.16
CA ASN A 303 10.23 22.53 -2.91
C ASN A 303 9.99 21.18 -2.21
N LEU A 304 9.66 20.13 -2.98
CA LEU A 304 9.39 18.77 -2.49
C LEU A 304 8.24 18.68 -1.47
N ALA A 305 7.37 19.69 -1.42
CA ALA A 305 6.16 19.63 -0.60
C ALA A 305 5.26 18.48 -1.06
N TYR A 306 4.88 17.60 -0.14
CA TYR A 306 3.79 16.67 -0.39
C TYR A 306 2.49 17.44 -0.24
N VAL A 307 1.75 17.62 -1.33
CA VAL A 307 0.50 18.38 -1.37
C VAL A 307 -0.64 17.43 -1.70
N GLY A 308 -1.68 17.41 -0.88
CA GLY A 308 -2.78 16.46 -1.00
C GLY A 308 -4.16 17.05 -0.76
N LEU A 309 -5.16 16.44 -1.37
CA LEU A 309 -6.58 16.63 -1.08
C LEU A 309 -7.09 15.40 -0.34
N ALA A 310 -7.75 15.62 0.77
CA ALA A 310 -8.46 14.62 1.56
C ALA A 310 -9.77 15.24 2.08
N PRO A 311 -10.74 14.42 2.54
CA PRO A 311 -11.94 14.92 3.20
C PRO A 311 -11.63 16.02 4.24
N PRO A 312 -12.59 16.94 4.47
CA PRO A 312 -12.41 17.99 5.46
C PRO A 312 -12.10 17.43 6.85
N GLY A 313 -11.15 18.06 7.53
CA GLY A 313 -10.62 17.54 8.79
C GLY A 313 -9.65 18.50 9.48
N GLU A 314 -9.11 18.04 10.60
CA GLU A 314 -8.18 18.81 11.42
C GLU A 314 -6.78 18.88 10.78
N LEU A 315 -5.94 19.80 11.27
CA LEU A 315 -4.55 19.90 10.84
C LEU A 315 -3.86 18.52 10.98
N GLY A 316 -3.20 18.06 9.92
CA GLY A 316 -2.50 16.76 9.90
C GLY A 316 -3.40 15.52 9.74
N SER A 317 -4.74 15.64 9.81
CA SER A 317 -5.65 14.48 9.81
C SER A 317 -5.60 13.65 8.52
N TRP A 318 -5.18 14.24 7.41
CA TRP A 318 -5.04 13.52 6.14
C TRP A 318 -4.06 12.35 6.21
N GLN A 319 -3.11 12.36 7.14
CA GLN A 319 -2.15 11.27 7.32
C GLN A 319 -2.79 9.98 7.85
N THR A 320 -3.93 10.10 8.56
CA THR A 320 -4.66 8.99 9.17
C THR A 320 -6.04 8.76 8.53
N GLU A 321 -6.40 9.55 7.52
CA GLU A 321 -7.70 9.47 6.83
C GLU A 321 -7.81 8.22 5.95
N CYS A 322 -8.61 7.23 6.36
CA CYS A 322 -8.75 5.95 5.65
C CYS A 322 -10.16 5.70 5.06
N LYS A 323 -11.17 6.50 5.44
CA LYS A 323 -12.57 6.35 5.00
C LYS A 323 -12.81 6.91 3.61
N GLY A 324 -12.35 8.13 3.36
CA GLY A 324 -12.54 8.86 2.12
C GLY A 324 -11.48 8.56 1.07
N TYR A 325 -11.47 9.38 0.03
CA TYR A 325 -10.45 9.34 -1.03
C TYR A 325 -9.38 10.39 -0.77
N GLN A 326 -8.13 10.02 -1.04
CA GLN A 326 -7.01 10.95 -1.01
C GLN A 326 -6.36 11.03 -2.38
N PHE A 327 -5.90 12.22 -2.75
CA PHE A 327 -5.17 12.49 -3.99
C PHE A 327 -4.01 13.41 -3.65
N TRP A 328 -2.80 13.08 -4.09
CA TRP A 328 -1.63 13.88 -3.72
C TRP A 328 -0.58 13.88 -4.82
N THR A 329 0.32 14.85 -4.73
CA THR A 329 1.47 15.01 -5.61
C THR A 329 2.62 15.63 -4.82
N VAL A 330 3.80 15.71 -5.45
CA VAL A 330 4.96 16.41 -4.90
C VAL A 330 5.17 17.69 -5.70
N ALA A 331 5.32 18.82 -5.01
CA ALA A 331 5.57 20.10 -5.64
C ALA A 331 6.96 20.17 -6.29
N ASP A 332 7.05 20.89 -7.41
CA ASP A 332 8.32 21.10 -8.13
C ASP A 332 9.29 22.02 -7.36
N ALA A 333 10.49 22.22 -7.91
CA ALA A 333 11.51 23.10 -7.33
C ALA A 333 11.07 24.57 -7.14
N ARG A 334 9.97 24.97 -7.79
CA ARG A 334 9.37 26.31 -7.68
C ARG A 334 8.09 26.28 -6.84
N GLY A 335 7.75 25.17 -6.20
CA GLY A 335 6.56 25.02 -5.36
C GLY A 335 5.26 24.81 -6.14
N HIS A 336 5.32 24.59 -7.46
CA HIS A 336 4.12 24.32 -8.25
C HIS A 336 3.66 22.88 -8.04
N PHE A 337 2.36 22.68 -7.92
CA PHE A 337 1.75 21.37 -7.85
C PHE A 337 0.53 21.27 -8.76
N SER A 338 0.24 20.07 -9.24
CA SER A 338 -0.99 19.71 -9.94
C SER A 338 -1.45 18.34 -9.48
N ILE A 339 -2.66 18.28 -8.93
CA ILE A 339 -3.34 17.06 -8.51
C ILE A 339 -4.45 16.80 -9.54
N ASN A 340 -4.33 15.71 -10.28
CA ASN A 340 -5.25 15.36 -11.37
C ASN A 340 -6.19 14.23 -10.93
N HIS A 341 -7.27 14.03 -11.70
CA HIS A 341 -8.17 12.88 -11.59
C HIS A 341 -8.86 12.73 -10.21
N ILE A 342 -9.14 13.87 -9.58
CA ILE A 342 -9.78 13.98 -8.27
C ILE A 342 -11.26 13.63 -8.40
N ARG A 343 -11.77 12.74 -7.55
CA ARG A 343 -13.21 12.42 -7.53
C ARG A 343 -14.02 13.63 -7.07
N SER A 344 -15.22 13.80 -7.62
CA SER A 344 -16.17 14.80 -7.12
C SER A 344 -16.42 14.62 -5.61
N GLY A 345 -16.54 15.74 -4.91
CA GLY A 345 -16.66 15.78 -3.44
C GLY A 345 -16.04 17.04 -2.85
N ASP A 346 -16.15 17.19 -1.54
CA ASP A 346 -15.56 18.29 -0.78
C ASP A 346 -14.23 17.86 -0.15
N TYR A 347 -13.23 18.73 -0.22
CA TYR A 347 -11.88 18.45 0.25
C TYR A 347 -11.25 19.67 0.93
N ASN A 348 -10.36 19.44 1.90
CA ASN A 348 -9.34 20.43 2.26
C ASN A 348 -8.04 20.13 1.51
N LEU A 349 -7.26 21.18 1.23
CA LEU A 349 -5.88 21.05 0.75
C LEU A 349 -4.95 20.97 1.95
N TYR A 350 -4.16 19.91 2.02
CA TYR A 350 -3.13 19.68 3.02
C TYR A 350 -1.76 19.72 2.36
N ALA A 351 -0.73 20.07 3.13
CA ALA A 351 0.64 19.84 2.71
C ALA A 351 1.56 19.60 3.91
N TRP A 352 2.66 18.91 3.67
CA TRP A 352 3.81 18.91 4.57
C TRP A 352 5.09 19.01 3.73
N ILE A 353 6.12 19.67 4.27
CA ILE A 353 7.34 19.96 3.53
C ILE A 353 8.53 19.38 4.30
N PRO A 354 9.34 18.48 3.69
CA PRO A 354 10.56 18.00 4.30
C PRO A 354 11.47 19.16 4.73
N GLY A 355 11.89 19.17 6.00
CA GLY A 355 12.76 20.20 6.55
C GLY A 355 12.03 21.44 7.08
N ILE A 356 10.70 21.48 7.01
CA ILE A 356 9.88 22.55 7.60
C ILE A 356 8.96 21.95 8.67
N ILE A 357 8.92 22.58 9.84
CA ILE A 357 8.06 22.15 10.95
C ILE A 357 6.59 22.44 10.62
N GLY A 358 5.72 21.51 11.01
CA GLY A 358 4.27 21.67 10.97
C GLY A 358 3.60 21.07 9.74
N ASP A 359 2.28 21.03 9.81
CA ASP A 359 1.40 20.63 8.72
C ASP A 359 0.67 21.88 8.20
N TYR A 360 0.50 21.98 6.89
CA TYR A 360 -0.33 22.98 6.25
C TYR A 360 -1.73 22.42 6.01
N ARG A 361 -2.76 23.22 6.30
CA ARG A 361 -4.14 23.00 5.87
C ARG A 361 -4.71 24.33 5.37
N ARG A 362 -5.33 24.31 4.20
CA ARG A 362 -6.14 25.43 3.73
C ARG A 362 -7.54 25.36 4.35
N ASP A 363 -7.93 26.39 5.08
CA ASP A 363 -9.23 26.42 5.80
C ASP A 363 -10.44 26.43 4.87
N VAL A 364 -10.31 27.03 3.69
CA VAL A 364 -11.40 27.06 2.72
C VAL A 364 -11.50 25.69 2.02
N VAL A 365 -12.68 25.08 2.14
CA VAL A 365 -13.04 23.83 1.45
C VAL A 365 -13.04 24.02 -0.06
N ILE A 366 -12.57 23.01 -0.78
CA ILE A 366 -12.55 22.93 -2.23
C ILE A 366 -13.60 21.90 -2.65
N THR A 367 -14.66 22.37 -3.31
CA THR A 367 -15.68 21.50 -3.91
C THR A 367 -15.24 21.12 -5.32
N ILE A 368 -15.04 19.82 -5.53
CA ILE A 368 -14.69 19.25 -6.83
C ILE A 368 -15.96 18.78 -7.50
N THR A 369 -16.17 19.23 -8.74
CA THR A 369 -17.25 18.78 -9.62
C THR A 369 -16.66 18.10 -10.85
N ALA A 370 -17.49 17.34 -11.58
CA ALA A 370 -17.07 16.67 -12.81
C ALA A 370 -16.40 17.64 -13.80
N GLY A 371 -15.20 17.29 -14.25
CA GLY A 371 -14.43 18.06 -15.24
C GLY A 371 -13.91 19.41 -14.76
N CYS A 372 -14.04 19.76 -13.47
CA CYS A 372 -13.60 21.08 -12.99
C CYS A 372 -12.07 21.21 -13.04
N ASP A 373 -11.59 22.42 -13.33
CA ASP A 373 -10.17 22.77 -13.25
C ASP A 373 -10.00 24.00 -12.38
N ILE A 374 -9.45 23.81 -11.18
CA ILE A 374 -9.34 24.84 -10.15
C ILE A 374 -7.88 25.22 -9.99
N ASN A 375 -7.56 26.49 -10.24
CA ASN A 375 -6.26 27.07 -9.91
C ASN A 375 -6.37 27.88 -8.62
N LEU A 376 -5.65 27.44 -7.59
CA LEU A 376 -5.63 28.08 -6.27
C LEU A 376 -4.68 29.28 -6.20
N GLY A 377 -3.92 29.55 -7.26
CA GLY A 377 -2.93 30.62 -7.29
C GLY A 377 -1.76 30.37 -6.34
N ASN A 378 -1.27 31.45 -5.74
CA ASN A 378 -0.20 31.39 -4.75
C ASN A 378 -0.78 31.15 -3.36
N LEU A 379 -0.24 30.14 -2.67
CA LEU A 379 -0.55 29.79 -1.30
C LEU A 379 0.69 30.05 -0.44
N ILE A 380 0.47 30.45 0.81
CA ILE A 380 1.53 30.71 1.79
C ILE A 380 1.31 29.77 2.96
N PHE A 381 2.34 28.99 3.29
CA PHE A 381 2.45 28.26 4.53
C PHE A 381 3.33 29.05 5.50
N GLU A 382 2.78 29.34 6.68
CA GLU A 382 3.54 29.91 7.79
C GLU A 382 3.80 28.80 8.80
N PRO A 383 5.06 28.34 8.95
CA PRO A 383 5.39 27.33 9.95
C PRO A 383 4.99 27.81 11.36
N PRO A 384 4.49 26.92 12.23
CA PRO A 384 3.96 27.27 13.55
C PRO A 384 5.11 27.55 14.54
N ARG A 385 5.82 28.65 14.33
CA ARG A 385 6.89 29.13 15.22
C ARG A 385 6.44 30.36 15.98
N ASP A 386 6.85 30.43 17.25
CA ASP A 386 6.63 31.59 18.14
C ASP A 386 7.88 32.50 18.23
N GLY A 387 9.02 32.06 17.70
CA GLY A 387 10.30 32.77 17.81
C GLY A 387 11.42 32.15 16.96
N PRO A 388 12.59 32.81 16.88
CA PRO A 388 13.77 32.25 16.22
C PRO A 388 14.20 30.91 16.83
N THR A 389 14.70 30.00 15.99
CA THR A 389 15.26 28.71 16.44
C THR A 389 16.51 28.94 17.29
N MET A 390 16.47 28.51 18.55
CA MET A 390 17.64 28.54 19.44
C MET A 390 18.59 27.36 19.18
N TRP A 391 18.03 26.17 18.95
CA TRP A 391 18.73 24.94 18.59
C TRP A 391 17.75 23.96 17.94
N GLU A 392 18.28 23.00 17.18
CA GLU A 392 17.52 21.95 16.50
C GLU A 392 18.32 20.64 16.55
N ILE A 393 17.60 19.52 16.70
CA ILE A 393 18.17 18.16 16.69
C ILE A 393 17.40 17.38 15.62
N GLY A 394 18.11 16.93 14.58
CA GLY A 394 17.50 16.25 13.44
C GLY A 394 16.89 17.19 12.40
N ILE A 395 16.17 16.62 11.44
CA ILE A 395 15.50 17.33 10.35
C ILE A 395 14.01 16.97 10.40
N PRO A 396 13.07 17.93 10.35
CA PRO A 396 11.64 17.61 10.32
C PRO A 396 11.23 17.03 8.95
N ASN A 397 11.66 15.80 8.66
CA ASN A 397 11.47 15.08 7.41
C ASN A 397 10.69 13.76 7.59
N ARG A 398 10.21 13.48 8.83
CA ARG A 398 9.52 12.24 9.23
C ARG A 398 10.36 10.97 9.06
N SER A 399 11.68 11.10 9.18
CA SER A 399 12.64 10.02 9.11
C SER A 399 13.49 9.98 10.38
N ALA A 400 14.07 8.82 10.66
CA ALA A 400 15.11 8.67 11.69
C ALA A 400 16.52 8.52 11.06
N ALA A 401 16.63 8.62 9.73
CA ALA A 401 17.82 8.26 8.97
C ALA A 401 19.06 9.12 9.32
N GLU A 402 18.85 10.34 9.78
CA GLU A 402 19.93 11.27 10.13
C GLU A 402 20.52 11.06 11.52
N PHE A 403 19.89 10.28 12.39
CA PHE A 403 20.33 10.06 13.76
C PHE A 403 21.37 8.94 13.85
N TYR A 404 21.92 8.74 15.06
CA TYR A 404 22.84 7.64 15.31
C TYR A 404 22.08 6.29 15.29
N ILE A 405 22.34 5.51 14.24
CA ILE A 405 21.86 4.13 14.12
C ILE A 405 23.02 3.18 14.49
N PRO A 406 22.91 2.38 15.57
CA PRO A 406 23.97 1.47 15.96
C PRO A 406 24.10 0.33 14.95
N ASP A 407 25.22 -0.40 15.00
CA ASP A 407 25.31 -1.65 14.25
C ASP A 407 24.34 -2.69 14.83
N PRO A 408 23.72 -3.53 14.00
CA PRO A 408 22.81 -4.56 14.48
C PRO A 408 23.54 -5.63 15.29
N ASN A 409 22.80 -6.35 16.14
CA ASN A 409 23.33 -7.57 16.74
C ASN A 409 23.65 -8.58 15.61
N PRO A 410 24.88 -9.12 15.53
CA PRO A 410 25.26 -10.08 14.49
C PRO A 410 24.35 -11.31 14.39
N LYS A 411 23.66 -11.67 15.48
CA LYS A 411 22.70 -12.78 15.52
C LYS A 411 21.42 -12.52 14.71
N TYR A 412 21.05 -11.25 14.51
CA TYR A 412 19.76 -10.86 13.92
C TYR A 412 19.93 -10.01 12.65
N ILE A 413 21.01 -10.25 11.89
CA ILE A 413 21.28 -9.44 10.71
C ILE A 413 20.21 -9.68 9.64
N ASN A 414 19.59 -8.60 9.19
CA ASN A 414 18.82 -8.60 7.96
C ASN A 414 19.64 -7.91 6.87
N LYS A 415 20.17 -8.71 5.94
CA LYS A 415 21.05 -8.24 4.87
C LYS A 415 20.39 -7.20 3.95
N LEU A 416 19.04 -7.09 3.97
CA LEU A 416 18.32 -6.05 3.23
C LEU A 416 18.59 -4.62 3.72
N TYR A 417 19.09 -4.43 4.95
CA TYR A 417 19.20 -3.09 5.55
C TYR A 417 20.64 -2.65 5.84
N VAL A 418 21.62 -3.55 5.83
CA VAL A 418 23.00 -3.29 6.31
C VAL A 418 23.70 -2.15 5.55
N ASN A 419 23.40 -1.95 4.26
CA ASN A 419 24.03 -0.94 3.40
C ASN A 419 23.03 0.11 2.89
N TYR A 420 21.92 0.32 3.60
CA TYR A 420 20.84 1.18 3.13
C TYR A 420 20.59 2.38 4.06
N PRO A 421 20.13 3.53 3.50
CA PRO A 421 19.85 4.72 4.29
C PRO A 421 18.75 4.50 5.34
N ASP A 422 17.94 3.46 5.19
CA ASP A 422 16.92 3.06 6.15
C ASP A 422 17.35 1.89 7.06
N ARG A 423 18.65 1.76 7.35
CA ARG A 423 19.18 0.79 8.32
C ARG A 423 18.48 0.84 9.68
N PHE A 424 17.88 1.97 10.05
CA PHE A 424 17.06 2.13 11.26
C PHE A 424 15.83 1.20 11.32
N ARG A 425 15.46 0.55 10.21
CA ARG A 425 14.40 -0.48 10.15
C ARG A 425 14.87 -1.88 10.56
N GLN A 426 16.15 -2.05 10.85
CA GLN A 426 16.67 -3.36 11.24
C GLN A 426 16.13 -3.77 12.61
N TYR A 427 15.68 -5.02 12.68
CA TYR A 427 15.16 -5.61 13.91
C TYR A 427 16.23 -5.63 15.01
N GLY A 428 15.81 -5.39 16.25
CA GLY A 428 16.65 -5.48 17.45
C GLY A 428 17.59 -4.29 17.67
N LEU A 429 17.56 -3.26 16.81
CA LEU A 429 18.40 -2.07 17.00
C LEU A 429 18.10 -1.34 18.32
N TRP A 430 16.84 -1.37 18.79
CA TRP A 430 16.46 -0.77 20.06
C TRP A 430 17.18 -1.42 21.25
N GLU A 431 17.48 -2.72 21.20
CA GLU A 431 18.16 -3.44 22.28
C GLU A 431 19.62 -2.99 22.44
N ARG A 432 20.24 -2.50 21.34
CA ARG A 432 21.62 -1.98 21.37
C ARG A 432 21.78 -0.76 22.27
N TYR A 433 20.70 -0.09 22.67
CA TYR A 433 20.77 1.06 23.57
C TYR A 433 21.39 0.68 24.92
N ALA A 434 20.94 -0.41 25.54
CA ALA A 434 21.47 -0.85 26.83
C ALA A 434 22.94 -1.31 26.73
N ASP A 435 23.34 -1.91 25.60
CA ASP A 435 24.74 -2.28 25.34
C ASP A 435 25.67 -1.06 25.26
N LEU A 436 25.18 0.02 24.63
CA LEU A 436 25.96 1.23 24.36
C LEU A 436 25.99 2.18 25.57
N TYR A 437 24.94 2.15 26.39
CA TYR A 437 24.75 3.01 27.54
C TYR A 437 24.52 2.20 28.82
N PRO A 438 25.47 1.33 29.24
CA PRO A 438 25.24 0.35 30.31
C PRO A 438 25.11 1.00 31.70
N ASN A 439 25.80 2.12 31.93
CA ASN A 439 25.95 2.74 33.25
C ASN A 439 25.08 3.99 33.46
N GLY A 440 24.23 4.34 32.50
CA GLY A 440 23.37 5.53 32.56
C GLY A 440 22.91 5.97 31.17
N ASP A 441 21.85 6.76 31.13
CA ASP A 441 21.25 7.22 29.88
C ASP A 441 22.10 8.23 29.11
N LEU A 442 21.81 8.33 27.82
CA LEU A 442 22.44 9.27 26.89
C LEU A 442 22.21 10.72 27.36
N VAL A 443 23.31 11.45 27.60
CA VAL A 443 23.28 12.89 27.90
C VAL A 443 23.77 13.66 26.68
N TYR A 444 22.86 14.36 26.00
CA TYR A 444 23.18 15.20 24.84
C TYR A 444 23.37 16.67 25.24
N ARG A 445 24.51 17.25 24.88
CA ARG A 445 24.84 18.66 25.12
C ARG A 445 24.78 19.45 23.82
N VAL A 446 23.78 20.32 23.71
CA VAL A 446 23.60 21.24 22.58
C VAL A 446 24.86 22.09 22.37
N GLY A 447 25.31 22.19 21.11
CA GLY A 447 26.52 22.93 20.72
C GLY A 447 27.84 22.16 20.94
N VAL A 448 27.78 20.96 21.54
CA VAL A 448 28.97 20.09 21.74
C VAL A 448 28.80 18.76 21.00
N ASN A 449 27.66 18.11 21.16
CA ASN A 449 27.38 16.81 20.54
C ASN A 449 26.84 16.94 19.11
N ASP A 450 27.09 15.92 18.28
CA ASP A 450 26.58 15.82 16.91
C ASP A 450 25.41 14.83 16.88
N TYR A 451 24.18 15.30 16.61
CA TYR A 451 23.00 14.41 16.63
C TYR A 451 23.09 13.24 15.64
N ARG A 452 23.94 13.35 14.62
CA ARG A 452 24.16 12.26 13.65
C ARG A 452 24.97 11.10 14.21
N LYS A 453 25.65 11.32 15.34
CA LYS A 453 26.57 10.36 15.98
C LYS A 453 26.23 10.09 17.44
N ASP A 454 25.67 11.08 18.11
CA ASP A 454 25.52 11.11 19.56
C ASP A 454 24.04 11.12 19.98
N TRP A 455 23.08 11.17 19.05
CA TRP A 455 21.65 11.08 19.35
C TRP A 455 21.10 9.76 18.86
N PHE A 456 20.80 8.85 19.79
CA PHE A 456 20.25 7.54 19.45
C PHE A 456 18.88 7.69 18.77
N PHE A 457 18.67 6.95 17.69
CA PHE A 457 17.54 7.15 16.78
C PHE A 457 16.14 6.90 17.35
N ALA A 458 16.04 6.22 18.49
CA ALA A 458 14.79 5.85 19.14
C ALA A 458 14.83 6.15 20.64
N GLN A 459 13.69 6.46 21.25
CA GLN A 459 13.59 6.53 22.71
C GLN A 459 13.14 5.17 23.23
N VAL A 460 13.98 4.52 24.02
CA VAL A 460 13.78 3.14 24.47
C VAL A 460 14.12 3.03 25.94
N THR A 461 13.53 2.05 26.62
CA THR A 461 13.86 1.76 28.01
C THR A 461 15.21 1.06 28.10
N ARG A 462 16.07 1.48 29.02
CA ARG A 462 17.27 0.72 29.41
C ARG A 462 16.81 -0.47 30.26
N TYR A 463 17.07 -1.69 29.79
CA TYR A 463 16.92 -2.89 30.62
C TYR A 463 18.13 -2.98 31.56
N GLU A 464 17.88 -3.24 32.84
CA GLU A 464 18.93 -3.43 33.86
C GLU A 464 19.39 -4.89 33.97
#